data_AF-A0A9X4KGF4-F1
#
_entry.id   AF-A0A9X4KGF4-F1
#
_cell.length_a   1.000
_cell.length_b   1.000
_cell.length_c   1.000
_cell.angle_alpha   90.00
_cell.angle_beta   90.00
_cell.angle_gamma   90.00
#
_symmetry.space_group_name_H-M   'P 1'
#
loop_
_entity.id
_entity.type
_entity.pdbx_description
1 polymer ?
#
loop_
_entity_poly.entity_id
_entity_poly.type
_entity_poly.pdbx_seq_one_letter_code
_entity_poly.pdbx_strand_id
1 'polypeptide(L)' 'MQTSETIHPDKIEHQEAPKVDWHVGAIQSVQSEQGVYVFRGAHASIMLQPVNDHVVRVKLLLDHALDLKSTIAVQKRGL' A
#
# COMPACT_ATOMS: atom_id res chain seq x y z
N MET A 1 18.03 11.95 -31.15
CA MET A 1 18.29 10.50 -31.11
C MET A 1 17.68 9.97 -29.83
N GLN A 2 16.77 9.01 -29.94
CA GLN A 2 15.92 8.50 -28.86
C GLN A 2 16.39 7.08 -28.54
N THR A 3 16.93 6.83 -27.35
CA THR A 3 17.29 5.48 -26.91
C THR A 3 16.07 4.86 -26.25
N SER A 4 15.35 4.06 -27.02
CA SER A 4 14.29 3.18 -26.52
C SER A 4 14.94 2.06 -25.71
N GLU A 5 14.85 2.12 -24.38
CA GLU A 5 15.17 0.97 -23.53
C GLU A 5 14.02 -0.03 -23.63
N THR A 6 14.23 -1.09 -24.42
CA THR A 6 13.33 -2.23 -24.52
C THR A 6 13.38 -3.01 -23.22
N ILE A 7 12.31 -2.92 -22.41
CA ILE A 7 12.15 -3.77 -21.24
C ILE A 7 11.87 -5.19 -21.74
N HIS A 8 12.88 -6.06 -21.69
CA HIS A 8 12.74 -7.48 -21.99
C HIS A 8 12.16 -8.21 -20.77
N PRO A 9 10.93 -8.74 -20.82
CA PRO A 9 10.29 -9.40 -19.68
C PRO A 9 10.99 -10.70 -19.25
N ASP A 10 11.93 -11.22 -20.05
CA ASP A 10 12.58 -12.51 -19.82
C ASP A 10 13.80 -12.46 -18.87
N LYS A 11 14.21 -11.26 -18.42
CA LYS A 11 15.34 -11.09 -17.48
C LYS A 11 14.91 -10.40 -16.19
N ILE A 12 13.79 -10.81 -15.62
CA ILE A 12 13.54 -10.52 -14.21
C ILE A 12 14.43 -11.50 -13.44
N GLU A 13 15.66 -11.09 -13.14
CA GLU A 13 16.43 -11.72 -12.08
C GLU A 13 15.50 -11.74 -10.87
N HIS A 14 15.09 -12.94 -10.44
CA HIS A 14 14.31 -13.12 -9.23
C HIS A 14 15.17 -12.62 -8.06
N GLN A 15 15.10 -11.32 -7.79
CA GLN A 15 15.60 -10.78 -6.55
C GLN A 15 14.86 -11.53 -5.45
N GLU A 16 15.62 -12.24 -4.62
CA GLU A 16 15.04 -12.92 -3.47
C GLU A 16 14.21 -11.88 -2.72
N ALA A 17 12.90 -12.15 -2.61
CA ALA A 17 12.02 -11.29 -1.84
C ALA A 17 12.65 -11.15 -0.45
N PRO A 18 12.76 -9.92 0.10
CA PRO A 18 13.39 -9.73 1.39
C PRO A 18 12.72 -10.65 2.42
N LYS A 19 13.54 -11.26 3.29
CA LYS A 19 13.09 -12.12 4.41
C LYS A 19 12.31 -11.28 5.42
N VAL A 20 11.10 -10.91 5.05
CA VAL A 20 10.12 -10.21 5.85
C VAL A 20 8.93 -11.14 5.99
N ASP A 21 8.30 -11.16 7.16
CA ASP A 21 7.06 -11.92 7.32
C ASP A 21 5.97 -11.25 6.48
N TRP A 22 5.62 -11.89 5.36
CA TRP A 22 4.62 -11.40 4.39
C TRP A 22 3.17 -11.59 4.86
N HIS A 23 2.93 -11.53 6.17
CA HIS A 23 1.61 -11.62 6.75
C HIS A 23 1.42 -10.53 7.81
N VAL A 24 0.20 -10.03 7.94
CA VAL A 24 -0.11 -8.96 8.91
C VAL A 24 0.09 -9.40 10.36
N GLY A 25 -0.16 -10.68 10.64
CA GLY A 25 -0.25 -11.20 12.00
C GLY A 25 -1.52 -10.72 12.72
N ALA A 26 -1.54 -10.86 14.05
CA ALA A 26 -2.68 -10.45 14.86
C ALA A 26 -2.87 -8.92 14.81
N ILE A 27 -4.12 -8.47 14.63
CA ILE A 27 -4.46 -7.04 14.66
C ILE A 27 -4.38 -6.53 16.10
N GLN A 28 -3.52 -5.55 16.33
CA GLN A 28 -3.28 -4.95 17.64
C GLN A 28 -4.09 -3.68 17.86
N SER A 29 -4.36 -2.93 16.78
CA SER A 29 -5.17 -1.71 16.85
C SER A 29 -5.82 -1.38 15.51
N VAL A 30 -6.90 -0.61 15.60
CA VAL A 30 -7.61 -0.05 14.45
C VAL A 30 -7.75 1.44 14.67
N GLN A 31 -7.39 2.24 13.67
CA GLN A 31 -7.53 3.69 13.67
C GLN A 31 -8.36 4.09 12.45
N SER A 32 -9.23 5.08 12.62
CA SER A 32 -10.00 5.66 11.52
C SER A 32 -9.78 7.16 11.49
N GLU A 33 -9.37 7.69 10.35
CA GLU A 33 -9.17 9.13 10.14
C GLU A 33 -9.62 9.50 8.73
N GLN A 34 -10.51 10.49 8.61
CA GLN A 34 -11.00 11.02 7.32
C GLN A 34 -11.54 9.93 6.37
N GLY A 35 -12.22 8.92 6.91
CA GLY A 35 -12.78 7.81 6.14
C GLY A 35 -11.76 6.76 5.70
N VAL A 36 -10.49 6.91 6.08
CA VAL A 36 -9.45 5.88 5.93
C VAL A 36 -9.38 5.05 7.20
N TYR A 37 -9.31 3.72 7.05
CA TYR A 37 -9.15 2.77 8.15
C TYR A 37 -7.74 2.18 8.10
N VAL A 38 -7.06 2.19 9.23
CA VAL A 38 -5.72 1.62 9.39
C VAL A 38 -5.79 0.52 10.43
N PHE A 39 -5.49 -0.70 10.02
CA PHE A 39 -5.34 -1.87 10.86
C PHE A 39 -3.85 -2.10 11.07
N ARG A 40 -3.37 -2.00 12.31
CA ARG A 40 -1.97 -2.32 12.65
C ARG A 40 -1.91 -3.75 13.14
N GLY A 41 -1.25 -4.61 12.37
CA GLY A 41 -0.92 -5.97 12.76
C GLY A 41 0.41 -6.07 13.48
N ALA A 42 0.79 -7.28 13.88
CA ALA A 42 2.05 -7.57 14.54
C ALA A 42 3.28 -7.40 13.63
N HIS A 43 3.14 -7.58 12.31
CA HIS A 43 4.26 -7.51 11.36
C HIS A 43 4.03 -6.56 10.18
N ALA A 44 2.77 -6.18 9.91
CA ALA A 44 2.43 -5.23 8.85
C ALA A 44 1.19 -4.42 9.21
N SER A 45 0.97 -3.32 8.50
CA SER A 45 -0.27 -2.54 8.58
C SER A 45 -1.07 -2.67 7.29
N ILE A 46 -2.39 -2.80 7.39
CA ILE A 46 -3.31 -2.66 6.26
C ILE A 46 -4.01 -1.32 6.37
N MET A 47 -4.03 -0.56 5.28
CA MET A 47 -4.86 0.61 5.14
C MET A 47 -5.97 0.35 4.12
N LEU A 48 -7.21 0.62 4.50
CA LEU A 48 -8.39 0.59 3.66
C LEU A 48 -8.91 2.02 3.45
N GLN A 49 -9.02 2.44 2.20
CA GLN A 49 -9.59 3.73 1.84
C GLN A 49 -10.73 3.50 0.86
N PRO A 50 -12.00 3.57 1.30
CA PRO A 50 -13.14 3.62 0.40
C PRO A 50 -13.01 4.80 -0.56
N VAL A 51 -13.19 4.53 -1.86
CA VAL A 51 -13.21 5.53 -2.92
C VAL A 51 -14.65 5.85 -3.31
N ASN A 52 -15.53 4.83 -3.28
CA ASN A 52 -16.99 4.92 -3.39
C ASN A 52 -17.60 3.63 -2.81
N ASP A 53 -18.91 3.43 -2.97
CA ASP A 53 -19.67 2.28 -2.42
C ASP A 53 -19.26 0.91 -2.97
N HIS A 54 -18.46 0.89 -4.05
CA HIS A 54 -18.05 -0.32 -4.75
C HIS A 54 -16.53 -0.50 -4.84
N VAL A 55 -15.76 0.51 -4.47
CA VAL A 55 -14.30 0.53 -4.68
C VAL A 55 -13.60 0.89 -3.37
N VAL A 56 -12.71 0.00 -2.92
CA VAL A 56 -11.80 0.24 -1.80
C VAL A 56 -10.36 0.14 -2.28
N ARG A 57 -9.54 1.13 -1.92
CA ARG A 57 -8.09 1.09 -2.11
C ARG A 57 -7.47 0.42 -0.88
N VAL A 58 -6.67 -0.61 -1.13
CA VAL A 58 -5.94 -1.35 -0.10
C VAL A 58 -4.44 -1.04 -0.23
N LYS A 59 -3.79 -0.68 0.87
CA LYS A 59 -2.32 -0.64 0.96
C LYS A 59 -1.86 -1.58 2.07
N LEU A 60 -0.89 -2.43 1.76
CA LEU A 60 -0.15 -3.23 2.74
C LEU A 60 1.22 -2.57 2.96
N LEU A 61 1.55 -2.32 4.22
CA LEU A 61 2.77 -1.65 4.65
C LEU A 61 3.56 -2.59 5.56
N LEU A 62 4.72 -3.06 5.09
CA LEU A 62 5.53 -4.05 5.80
C LEU A 62 6.41 -3.45 6.91
N ASP A 63 6.55 -2.13 6.96
CA ASP A 63 7.42 -1.40 7.92
C ASP A 63 6.62 -0.55 8.91
N HIS A 64 5.28 -0.69 8.91
CA HIS A 64 4.32 0.15 9.64
C HIS A 64 4.46 1.66 9.38
N ALA A 65 5.35 2.10 8.49
CA ALA A 65 5.58 3.50 8.20
C ALA A 65 4.41 3.99 7.36
N LEU A 66 3.56 4.81 7.98
CA LEU A 66 2.30 5.24 7.38
C LEU A 66 2.35 6.75 7.17
N ASP A 67 2.62 7.16 5.94
CA ASP A 67 2.45 8.55 5.55
C ASP A 67 1.02 8.78 5.04
N LEU A 68 0.17 9.21 5.97
CA LEU A 68 -1.21 9.60 5.67
C LEU A 68 -1.27 10.81 4.72
N LYS A 69 -0.25 11.68 4.68
CA LYS A 69 -0.26 12.89 3.84
C LYS A 69 -0.12 12.55 2.36
N SER A 70 0.81 11.67 1.98
CA SER A 70 0.94 11.23 0.58
C SER A 70 -0.24 10.38 0.10
N THR A 71 -0.95 9.72 1.01
CA THR A 71 -2.06 8.82 0.66
C THR A 71 -3.40 9.55 0.52
N ILE A 72 -3.64 10.59 1.34
CA ILE A 72 -4.86 11.40 1.30
C ILE A 72 -4.78 12.48 0.20
N ALA A 73 -3.58 12.88 -0.23
CA ALA A 73 -3.38 13.93 -1.24
C ALA A 73 -4.02 13.65 -2.63
N VAL A 74 -4.38 12.40 -2.94
CA VAL A 74 -5.06 12.03 -4.20
C VAL A 74 -6.59 12.25 -4.13
N GLN A 75 -7.15 12.51 -2.94
CA GLN A 75 -8.56 12.82 -2.73
C GLN A 75 -8.85 14.33 -2.80
N LYS A 76 -8.15 15.09 -3.65
CA LYS A 76 -8.60 16.46 -3.96
C LYS A 76 -9.87 16.39 -4.82
N ARG A 77 -11.01 16.53 -4.12
CA ARG A 77 -12.35 16.97 -4.58
C ARG A 77 -12.56 16.91 -6.09
N GLY A 78 -13.16 15.80 -6.54
CA GLY A 78 -13.97 15.81 -7.76
C GLY A 78 -15.42 16.08 -7.39
N LEU A 79 -15.93 17.21 -7.89
CA LEU A 79 -17.30 17.75 -7.85
C LEU A 79 -17.74 18.44 -6.54
#